data_AF-V4U4M0-F1
#
_entry.id   AF-V4U4M0-F1
#
_cell.length_a   1.000
_cell.length_b   1.000
_cell.length_c   1.000
_cell.angle_alpha   90.00
_cell.angle_beta   90.00
_cell.angle_gamma   90.00
#
_symmetry.space_group_name_H-M   'P 1'
#
loop_
_entity.id
_entity.type
_entity.pdbx_description
1 polymer ?
#
loop_
_entity_poly.entity_id
_entity_poly.type
_entity_poly.pdbx_seq_one_letter_code
_entity_poly.pdbx_strand_id
1 'polypeptide(L)'
;MVYDVTKFLEDHPGGDEVLLSATGKDATDDFEDVGHSPSAREMMDQYYVGEIDVSTIPKKKEYTPPKQPHYNQDKTSEFIIRLLQFLVPLAILGLAVGIRIYTKSS
;
A
#
# COMPACT_ATOMS: atom_id res chain seq x y z
N MET A 1 10.15 26.98 4.29
CA MET A 1 11.59 26.91 4.58
C MET A 1 12.31 26.09 3.53
N VAL A 2 13.56 26.45 3.24
CA VAL A 2 14.45 25.80 2.27
C VAL A 2 15.82 25.62 2.93
N TYR A 3 16.40 24.44 2.77
CA TYR A 3 17.69 24.08 3.33
C TYR A 3 18.64 23.58 2.23
N ASP A 4 19.87 24.06 2.21
CA ASP A 4 20.94 23.54 1.36
C ASP A 4 21.83 22.61 2.17
N VAL A 5 21.52 21.31 2.07
CA VAL A 5 22.24 20.23 2.76
C VAL A 5 23.33 19.60 1.89
N THR A 6 23.74 20.24 0.78
CA THR A 6 24.72 19.66 -0.16
C THR A 6 26.03 19.25 0.54
N LYS A 7 26.50 20.07 1.49
CA LYS A 7 27.72 19.80 2.26
C LYS A 7 27.53 18.72 3.34
N PHE A 8 26.29 18.40 3.68
CA PHE A 8 25.94 17.44 4.73
C PHE A 8 25.66 16.04 4.18
N LEU A 9 25.67 15.85 2.85
CA LEU A 9 25.33 14.57 2.22
C LEU A 9 26.14 13.40 2.79
N GLU A 10 27.47 13.55 2.85
CA GLU A 10 28.38 12.50 3.34
C GLU A 10 28.35 12.35 4.88
N ASP A 11 27.96 13.41 5.60
CA ASP A 11 27.93 13.46 7.06
C ASP A 11 26.58 13.02 7.63
N HIS A 12 25.57 12.81 6.78
CA HIS A 12 24.23 12.43 7.22
C HIS A 12 24.22 11.00 7.77
N PRO A 13 23.90 10.77 9.06
CA PRO A 13 23.92 9.43 9.65
C PRO A 13 22.95 8.43 9.00
N GLY A 14 21.90 8.91 8.34
CA GLY A 14 20.94 8.10 7.58
C GLY A 14 21.37 7.78 6.14
N GLY A 15 22.54 8.25 5.70
CA GLY A 15 23.05 8.13 4.33
C GLY A 15 22.61 9.27 3.41
N ASP A 16 23.34 9.50 2.34
CA ASP A 16 23.08 10.54 1.33
C ASP A 16 21.87 10.20 0.45
N GLU A 17 21.65 8.92 0.16
CA GLU A 17 20.56 8.42 -0.70
C GLU A 17 19.18 8.96 -0.31
N VAL A 18 18.89 9.04 1.00
CA VAL A 18 17.59 9.55 1.48
C VAL A 18 17.44 11.06 1.23
N LEU A 19 18.52 11.84 1.37
CA LEU A 19 18.53 13.27 1.05
C LEU A 19 18.41 13.52 -0.47
N LEU A 20 19.09 12.71 -1.27
CA LEU A 20 19.01 12.76 -2.73
C LEU A 20 17.58 12.44 -3.21
N SER A 21 16.92 11.45 -2.59
CA SER A 21 15.54 11.09 -2.93
C SER A 21 14.52 12.21 -2.66
N ALA A 22 14.81 13.04 -1.66
CA ALA A 22 14.01 14.17 -1.21
C ALA A 22 14.36 15.50 -1.92
N THR A 23 15.37 15.50 -2.80
CA THR A 23 15.85 16.73 -3.47
C THR A 23 14.72 17.42 -4.24
N GLY A 24 14.57 18.73 -4.01
CA GLY A 24 13.58 19.57 -4.67
C GLY A 24 12.12 19.30 -4.26
N LYS A 25 11.90 18.53 -3.20
CA LYS A 25 10.58 18.22 -2.65
C LYS A 25 10.46 18.74 -1.23
N ASP A 26 9.23 18.80 -0.74
CA ASP A 26 8.97 18.95 0.68
C ASP A 26 9.30 17.63 1.38
N ALA A 27 10.31 17.67 2.26
CA ALA A 27 10.81 16.53 3.03
C ALA A 27 10.31 16.53 4.48
N THR A 28 9.30 17.34 4.81
CA THR A 28 8.80 17.47 6.18
C THR A 28 8.34 16.11 6.74
N ASP A 29 7.50 15.38 5.99
CA ASP A 29 7.01 14.06 6.43
C ASP A 29 8.18 13.07 6.60
N ASP A 30 9.10 13.01 5.63
CA ASP A 30 10.27 12.12 5.68
C ASP A 30 11.15 12.40 6.91
N PHE A 31 11.32 13.68 7.28
CA PHE A 31 12.12 14.10 8.42
C PHE A 31 11.44 13.78 9.76
N GLU A 32 10.12 14.02 9.85
CA GLU A 32 9.33 13.79 11.06
C GLU A 32 9.12 12.29 11.34
N ASP A 33 8.85 11.49 10.31
CA ASP A 33 8.59 10.04 10.43
C ASP A 33 9.81 9.27 10.97
N VAL A 34 11.02 9.75 10.69
CA VAL A 34 12.27 9.18 11.22
C VAL A 34 12.48 9.51 12.70
N GLY A 35 11.92 10.62 13.19
CA GLY A 35 12.04 11.02 14.59
C GLY A 35 13.44 11.57 14.96
N HIS A 36 13.97 12.48 14.14
CA HIS A 36 15.26 13.14 14.39
C HIS A 36 15.32 13.80 15.78
N SER A 37 16.49 13.69 16.44
CA SER A 37 16.73 14.24 17.77
C SER A 37 16.59 15.77 17.82
N PRO A 38 16.37 16.37 19.00
CA PRO A 38 16.36 17.84 19.13
C PRO A 38 17.65 18.49 18.63
N SER A 39 18.81 17.87 18.89
CA SER A 39 20.10 18.36 18.37
C SER A 39 20.17 18.31 16.84
N ALA A 40 19.58 17.31 16.19
CA ALA A 40 19.52 17.24 14.73
C ALA A 40 18.65 18.34 14.14
N ARG A 41 17.56 18.71 14.83
CA ARG A 41 16.72 19.86 14.46
C ARG A 41 17.49 21.18 14.59
N GLU A 42 18.24 21.36 15.67
CA GLU A 42 19.11 22.54 15.84
C GLU A 42 20.21 22.62 14.77
N MET A 43 20.73 21.48 14.29
CA MET A 43 21.71 21.47 13.20
C MET A 43 21.12 21.97 11.86
N MET A 44 19.81 21.87 11.64
CA MET A 44 19.18 22.34 10.40
C MET A 44 19.40 23.85 10.18
N ASP A 45 19.50 24.63 11.27
CA ASP A 45 19.71 26.08 11.20
C ASP A 45 21.00 26.45 10.44
N GLN A 46 22.02 25.58 10.46
CA GLN A 46 23.28 25.78 9.74
C GLN A 46 23.12 25.71 8.22
N TYR A 47 22.07 25.03 7.75
CA TYR A 47 21.80 24.78 6.34
C TYR A 47 20.62 25.60 5.82
N TYR A 48 20.02 26.46 6.64
CA TYR A 48 18.87 27.28 6.25
C TYR A 48 19.24 28.32 5.20
N VAL A 49 18.48 28.36 4.12
CA VAL A 49 18.66 29.31 3.00
C VAL A 49 17.58 30.39 2.99
N GLY A 50 16.35 30.05 3.35
CA GLY A 50 15.24 30.99 3.34
C GLY A 50 13.86 30.34 3.32
N GLU A 51 12.86 31.14 2.95
CA GLU A 51 11.48 30.69 2.78
C GLU A 51 11.13 30.45 1.31
N ILE A 52 10.22 29.48 1.08
CA ILE A 52 9.65 29.22 -0.24
C ILE A 52 8.30 29.93 -0.34
N ASP A 53 7.99 30.51 -1.50
CA ASP A 53 6.68 31.08 -1.77
C ASP A 53 5.64 29.97 -1.93
N VAL A 54 4.75 29.86 -0.95
CA VAL A 54 3.66 28.85 -0.92
C VAL A 54 2.74 28.91 -2.14
N SER A 55 2.65 30.05 -2.82
CA SER A 55 1.85 30.19 -4.04
C SER A 55 2.46 29.45 -5.24
N THR A 56 3.77 29.19 -5.20
CA THR A 56 4.51 28.48 -6.24
C THR A 56 4.51 26.96 -6.07
N ILE A 57 4.12 26.47 -4.89
CA ILE A 57 4.09 25.04 -4.59
C ILE A 57 2.94 24.40 -5.38
N PRO A 58 3.21 23.36 -6.19
CA PRO A 58 2.16 22.64 -6.91
C PRO A 58 1.14 22.08 -5.92
N LYS A 59 -0.13 22.48 -6.05
CA LYS A 59 -1.20 21.92 -5.23
C LYS A 59 -1.27 20.40 -5.48
N LYS A 60 -1.05 19.60 -4.43
CA LYS A 60 -1.26 18.15 -4.45
C LYS A 60 -2.69 17.92 -4.97
N LYS A 61 -2.83 17.21 -6.09
CA LYS A 61 -4.16 16.88 -6.62
C LYS A 61 -4.88 16.09 -5.54
N GLU A 62 -6.00 16.59 -5.05
CA GLU A 62 -6.87 15.81 -4.18
C GLU A 62 -7.28 14.54 -4.93
N TYR A 63 -6.97 13.38 -4.34
CA TYR A 63 -7.38 12.11 -4.88
C TYR A 63 -8.90 12.05 -4.92
N THR A 64 -9.47 12.04 -6.12
CA THR A 64 -10.88 11.74 -6.32
C THR A 64 -11.01 10.23 -6.45
N PRO A 65 -11.70 9.54 -5.51
CA PRO A 65 -11.89 8.10 -5.63
C PRO A 65 -12.60 7.77 -6.95
N PRO A 66 -12.18 6.71 -7.67
CA PRO A 66 -12.88 6.27 -8.85
C PRO A 66 -14.32 5.86 -8.49
N LYS A 67 -15.30 6.25 -9.30
CA LYS A 67 -16.67 5.74 -9.20
C LYS A 67 -16.62 4.21 -9.24
N GLN A 68 -17.10 3.54 -8.19
CA GLN A 68 -17.05 2.09 -8.11
C GLN A 68 -17.78 1.45 -9.30
N PRO A 69 -17.21 0.39 -9.92
CA PRO A 69 -17.89 -0.32 -11.00
C PRO A 69 -19.13 -1.03 -10.46
N HIS A 70 -20.25 -0.92 -11.18
CA HIS A 70 -21.45 -1.70 -10.92
C HIS A 70 -21.11 -3.20 -10.95
N TYR A 71 -21.51 -3.92 -9.89
CA TYR A 71 -21.32 -5.36 -9.77
C TYR A 71 -22.22 -6.10 -10.77
N ASN A 72 -21.62 -6.76 -11.77
CA ASN A 72 -22.37 -7.60 -12.72
C ASN A 72 -22.75 -8.93 -12.05
N GLN A 73 -24.05 -9.21 -11.94
CA GLN A 73 -24.58 -10.44 -11.32
C GLN A 73 -24.18 -11.71 -12.08
N ASP A 74 -23.76 -11.63 -13.34
CA ASP A 74 -23.46 -12.81 -14.17
C ASP A 74 -22.29 -13.65 -13.65
N LYS A 75 -21.37 -13.07 -12.87
CA LYS A 75 -20.22 -13.80 -12.29
C LYS A 75 -20.61 -14.72 -11.13
N THR A 76 -21.70 -14.44 -10.40
CA THR A 76 -22.11 -15.28 -9.26
C THR A 76 -22.72 -16.59 -9.74
N SER A 77 -23.48 -16.55 -10.83
CA SER A 77 -24.07 -17.75 -11.45
C SER A 77 -23.01 -18.70 -12.00
N GLU A 78 -22.00 -18.19 -12.72
CA GLU A 78 -20.84 -18.98 -13.19
C GLU A 78 -20.11 -19.69 -12.04
N PHE A 79 -19.91 -18.99 -10.92
CA PHE A 79 -19.25 -19.56 -9.73
C PHE A 79 -20.08 -20.69 -9.09
N ILE A 80 -21.39 -20.49 -8.94
CA ILE A 80 -22.29 -21.51 -8.36
C ILE A 80 -22.40 -22.73 -9.27
N ILE A 81 -22.52 -22.54 -10.59
CA ILE A 81 -22.54 -23.64 -11.56
C ILE A 81 -21.26 -24.46 -11.45
N ARG A 82 -20.09 -23.79 -11.36
CA ARG A 82 -18.81 -24.48 -11.19
C ARG A 82 -18.68 -25.23 -9.88
N LEU A 83 -19.31 -24.77 -8.80
CA LEU A 83 -19.31 -25.48 -7.52
C LEU A 83 -20.21 -26.73 -7.57
N LEU A 84 -21.41 -26.58 -8.14
CA LEU A 84 -22.38 -27.68 -8.28
C LEU A 84 -21.84 -28.83 -9.16
N GLN A 85 -21.07 -28.52 -10.20
CA GLN A 85 -20.49 -29.54 -11.09
C GLN A 85 -19.59 -30.54 -10.35
N PHE A 86 -18.95 -30.15 -9.25
CA PHE A 86 -18.09 -31.03 -8.44
C PHE A 86 -18.86 -31.66 -7.28
N LEU A 87 -19.77 -30.93 -6.64
CA LEU A 87 -20.50 -31.43 -5.48
C LEU A 87 -21.52 -32.52 -5.84
N VAL A 88 -22.21 -32.40 -6.99
CA VAL A 88 -23.24 -33.37 -7.39
C VAL A 88 -22.65 -34.77 -7.64
N PRO A 89 -21.58 -34.95 -8.44
CA PRO A 89 -20.96 -36.27 -8.59
C PRO A 89 -20.41 -36.86 -7.29
N LEU A 90 -19.83 -36.03 -6.41
CA LEU A 90 -19.32 -36.48 -5.11
C LEU A 90 -20.46 -36.95 -4.19
N ALA A 91 -21.60 -36.25 -4.18
CA ALA A 91 -22.77 -36.65 -3.41
C ALA A 91 -23.36 -37.98 -3.91
N ILE A 92 -23.47 -38.15 -5.24
CA ILE A 92 -23.93 -39.40 -5.86
C ILE A 92 -22.99 -40.55 -5.53
N LEU A 93 -21.67 -40.34 -5.63
CA LEU A 93 -20.67 -41.34 -5.27
C LEU A 93 -20.77 -41.72 -3.79
N GLY A 94 -20.90 -40.73 -2.90
CA GLY A 94 -21.06 -40.95 -1.46
C GLY A 94 -22.31 -41.77 -1.13
N LEU A 95 -23.45 -41.44 -1.74
CA LEU A 95 -24.70 -42.20 -1.61
C LEU A 95 -24.55 -43.64 -2.10
N ALA A 96 -23.96 -43.84 -3.29
CA ALA A 96 -23.76 -45.18 -3.85
C ALA A 96 -22.85 -46.04 -2.96
N VAL A 97 -21.76 -45.48 -2.43
CA VAL A 97 -20.87 -46.17 -1.49
C VAL A 97 -21.59 -46.49 -0.18
N GLY A 98 -22.37 -45.55 0.36
CA GLY A 98 -23.16 -45.76 1.58
C GLY A 98 -24.17 -46.89 1.43
N ILE A 99 -24.95 -46.90 0.33
CA ILE A 99 -25.91 -47.96 0.02
C ILE A 99 -25.21 -49.30 -0.15
N ARG A 100 -24.05 -49.33 -0.83
CA ARG A 100 -23.26 -50.56 -1.02
C ARG A 100 -22.77 -51.14 0.31
N ILE A 101 -22.30 -50.29 1.23
CA ILE A 101 -21.85 -50.73 2.56
C ILE A 101 -23.05 -51.25 3.36
N TYR A 102 -24.16 -50.52 3.38
CA TYR A 102 -25.38 -50.92 4.09
C TYR A 102 -25.93 -52.27 3.59
N THR A 103 -26.01 -52.46 2.28
CA THR A 103 -26.52 -53.70 1.68
C THR A 103 -25.57 -54.88 1.87
N LYS A 104 -24.26 -54.65 2.00
CA LYS A 104 -23.27 -55.70 2.29
C LYS A 104 -23.23 -56.10 3.78
N SER A 105 -23.68 -55.21 4.66
CA SER A 105 -23.72 -55.43 6.11
C SER A 105 -25.07 -55.99 6.60
N SER A 106 -26.04 -56.18 5.71
CA SER A 106 -27.34 -56.81 5.97
C SER A 106 -27.41 -58.22 5.41
#